data_AF-A0A3Q2GLJ4-F1
#
_entry.id   AF-A0A3Q2GLJ4-F1
#
_cell.length_a   1.000
_cell.length_b   1.000
_cell.length_c   1.000
_cell.angle_alpha   90.00
_cell.angle_beta   90.00
_cell.angle_gamma   90.00
#
_symmetry.space_group_name_H-M   'P 1'
#
loop_
_entity.id
_entity.type
_entity.pdbx_description
1 polymer ?
#
loop_
_entity_poly.entity_id
_entity_poly.type
_entity_poly.pdbx_seq_one_letter_code
_entity_poly.pdbx_strand_id
1 'polypeptide(L)'
;MKAIADLAAKPHKFPRKERFVADIQISHGWMHAGYPIMAHKGSAAALVSVKNAKTKGMWGPIHELGHNQQRSCWEFPPNTTEATCNLWSVYVHETVFGINRDKAHSAMDSAKRTKRVKDYIEGGRKFSSWSVWTALETYIQLQEKFGWDALKKVFAAYHKMKKFPKGNPEKMKVYAETFSKAVGMNLTGFFKAWGWTIEQQYTLYVTLLLKTNIPNHYSVSCYM
;
A
#
# COMPACT_ATOMS: atom_id res chain seq x y z
N MET A 1 12.63 -4.75 -11.19
CA MET A 1 12.49 -3.27 -11.24
C MET A 1 11.26 -2.77 -11.97
N LYS A 2 10.90 -3.27 -13.17
CA LYS A 2 9.68 -2.82 -13.89
C LYS A 2 8.43 -2.85 -12.99
N ALA A 3 8.17 -3.96 -12.30
CA ALA A 3 7.04 -4.08 -11.36
C ALA A 3 7.08 -3.06 -10.20
N ILE A 4 8.27 -2.72 -9.69
CA ILE A 4 8.42 -1.71 -8.64
C ILE A 4 7.97 -0.34 -9.14
N ALA A 5 8.42 0.05 -10.34
CA ALA A 5 8.03 1.31 -10.98
C ALA A 5 6.55 1.31 -11.40
N ASP A 6 6.05 0.18 -11.92
CA ASP A 6 4.69 0.03 -12.41
C ASP A 6 3.67 0.25 -11.30
N LEU A 7 3.81 -0.42 -10.15
CA LEU A 7 2.92 -0.17 -9.01
C LEU A 7 3.01 1.28 -8.56
N ALA A 8 4.22 1.86 -8.52
CA ALA A 8 4.44 3.27 -8.17
C ALA A 8 3.88 4.27 -9.20
N ALA A 9 3.31 3.81 -10.32
CA ALA A 9 2.88 4.63 -11.45
C ALA A 9 3.98 5.58 -11.97
N LYS A 10 5.22 5.07 -12.05
CA LYS A 10 6.41 5.78 -12.55
C LYS A 10 6.92 5.12 -13.84
N PRO A 11 7.74 5.84 -14.65
CA PRO A 11 8.40 5.22 -15.80
C PRO A 11 9.20 3.97 -15.40
N HIS A 12 9.06 2.90 -16.20
CA HIS A 12 9.68 1.59 -15.91
C HIS A 12 11.22 1.64 -15.83
N LYS A 13 11.83 2.65 -16.46
CA LYS A 13 13.26 2.93 -16.34
C LYS A 13 13.45 3.99 -15.25
N PHE A 14 14.01 3.58 -14.12
CA PHE A 14 14.42 4.51 -13.08
C PHE A 14 15.53 5.44 -13.61
N PRO A 15 15.55 6.71 -13.17
CA PRO A 15 16.61 7.65 -13.56
C PRO A 15 17.98 7.23 -13.00
N ARG A 16 18.00 6.45 -11.91
CA ARG A 16 19.21 5.86 -11.31
C ARG A 16 18.97 4.38 -11.04
N LYS A 17 20.01 3.56 -11.16
CA LYS A 17 19.93 2.14 -10.82
C LYS A 17 19.78 1.99 -9.29
N GLU A 18 18.78 1.25 -8.83
CA GLU A 18 18.71 0.78 -7.45
C GLU A 18 19.87 -0.19 -7.17
N ARG A 19 20.42 -0.14 -5.95
CA ARG A 19 21.58 -0.94 -5.54
C ARG A 19 21.34 -1.53 -4.18
N PHE A 20 21.68 -2.81 -4.01
CA PHE A 20 21.82 -3.45 -2.72
C PHE A 20 23.30 -3.54 -2.37
N VAL A 21 23.64 -3.23 -1.12
CA VAL A 21 24.96 -3.47 -0.54
C VAL A 21 24.78 -4.41 0.64
N ALA A 22 25.45 -5.56 0.59
CA ALA A 22 25.41 -6.55 1.65
C ALA A 22 26.67 -6.43 2.52
N ASP A 23 26.51 -6.10 3.79
CA ASP A 23 27.61 -5.88 4.74
C ASP A 23 27.27 -6.46 6.13
N ILE A 24 28.27 -6.69 6.97
CA ILE A 24 28.09 -7.13 8.36
C ILE A 24 27.63 -5.95 9.23
N GLN A 25 28.22 -4.76 9.02
CA GLN A 25 27.91 -3.57 9.80
C GLN A 25 27.07 -2.59 8.98
N ILE A 26 25.75 -2.72 9.10
CA ILE A 26 24.79 -1.78 8.53
C ILE A 26 24.24 -0.86 9.63
N SER A 27 23.68 0.28 9.23
CA SER A 27 23.26 1.31 10.21
C SER A 27 22.08 0.88 11.10
N HIS A 28 21.17 0.05 10.58
CA HIS A 28 19.95 -0.35 11.27
C HIS A 28 19.48 -1.75 10.85
N GLY A 29 19.01 -2.54 11.81
CA GLY A 29 18.24 -3.77 11.56
C GLY A 29 18.97 -4.85 10.77
N TRP A 30 18.20 -5.64 10.01
CA TRP A 30 18.71 -6.70 9.13
C TRP A 30 18.80 -6.25 7.66
N MET A 31 17.92 -5.35 7.24
CA MET A 31 17.93 -4.63 5.97
C MET A 31 17.32 -3.25 6.22
N HIS A 32 17.69 -2.25 5.42
CA HIS A 32 17.00 -0.96 5.42
C HIS A 32 17.09 -0.26 4.06
N ALA A 33 16.02 0.46 3.73
CA ALA A 33 15.91 1.26 2.53
C ALA A 33 16.89 2.44 2.51
N GLY A 34 17.08 3.00 1.31
CA GLY A 34 18.06 4.05 1.06
C GLY A 34 18.63 3.99 -0.36
N TYR A 35 19.67 4.79 -0.58
CA TYR A 35 20.46 4.76 -1.81
C TYR A 35 21.96 4.76 -1.46
N PRO A 36 22.59 3.59 -1.25
CA PRO A 36 22.07 2.24 -1.53
C PRO A 36 21.09 1.69 -0.49
N ILE A 37 20.36 0.64 -0.87
CA ILE A 37 19.64 -0.24 0.07
C ILE A 37 20.67 -1.11 0.76
N MET A 38 20.66 -1.14 2.09
CA MET A 38 21.60 -1.93 2.87
C MET A 38 20.96 -3.25 3.29
N ALA A 39 21.75 -4.32 3.25
CA ALA A 39 21.36 -5.63 3.72
C ALA A 39 22.46 -6.23 4.59
N HIS A 40 22.09 -6.96 5.63
CA HIS A 40 23.08 -7.73 6.37
C HIS A 40 23.69 -8.82 5.45
N LYS A 41 24.99 -9.11 5.61
CA LYS A 41 25.75 -10.06 4.78
C LYS A 41 25.04 -11.42 4.61
N GLY A 42 24.32 -11.88 5.63
CA GLY A 42 23.53 -13.11 5.58
C GLY A 42 22.48 -13.16 4.47
N SER A 43 21.99 -12.00 4.00
CA SER A 43 21.02 -11.90 2.90
C SER A 43 21.64 -11.98 1.51
N ALA A 44 22.97 -11.88 1.39
CA ALA A 44 23.66 -11.76 0.10
C ALA A 44 23.33 -12.90 -0.87
N ALA A 45 23.38 -14.15 -0.39
CA ALA A 45 23.08 -15.32 -1.22
C ALA A 45 21.61 -15.36 -1.67
N ALA A 46 20.68 -14.89 -0.83
CA ALA A 46 19.26 -14.85 -1.18
C ALA A 46 18.96 -13.79 -2.24
N LEU A 47 19.64 -12.63 -2.20
CA LEU A 47 19.46 -11.52 -3.14
C LEU A 47 19.78 -11.88 -4.60
N VAL A 48 20.71 -12.83 -4.81
CA VAL A 48 21.16 -13.25 -6.15
C VAL A 48 20.61 -14.61 -6.58
N SER A 49 19.84 -15.28 -5.72
CA SER A 49 19.32 -16.62 -6.00
C SER A 49 17.98 -16.57 -6.73
N VAL A 50 18.03 -16.74 -8.06
CA VAL A 50 16.82 -16.87 -8.91
C VAL A 50 15.94 -18.04 -8.45
N LYS A 51 16.55 -19.15 -8.01
CA LYS A 51 15.82 -20.30 -7.47
C LYS A 51 15.01 -19.90 -6.22
N ASN A 52 15.63 -19.19 -5.28
CA ASN A 52 14.93 -18.75 -4.07
C ASN A 52 13.83 -17.75 -4.42
N ALA A 53 14.09 -16.79 -5.31
CA ALA A 53 13.09 -15.82 -5.75
C ALA A 53 11.82 -16.50 -6.32
N LYS A 54 11.99 -17.56 -7.13
CA LYS A 54 10.87 -18.29 -7.73
C LYS A 54 10.13 -19.22 -6.77
N THR A 55 10.81 -19.78 -5.77
CA THR A 55 10.24 -20.84 -4.91
C THR A 55 9.80 -20.34 -3.54
N LYS A 56 10.56 -19.41 -2.96
CA LYS A 56 10.35 -18.87 -1.61
C LYS A 56 9.95 -17.39 -1.62
N GLY A 57 10.16 -16.69 -2.73
CA GLY A 57 9.96 -15.24 -2.81
C GLY A 57 11.12 -14.43 -2.23
N MET A 58 10.93 -13.11 -2.15
CA MET A 58 11.94 -12.14 -1.67
C MET A 58 11.28 -10.98 -0.90
N TRP A 59 10.46 -11.30 0.11
CA TRP A 59 9.68 -10.29 0.84
C TRP A 59 10.54 -9.13 1.37
N GLY A 60 11.58 -9.41 2.14
CA GLY A 60 12.46 -8.38 2.75
C GLY A 60 13.09 -7.43 1.72
N PRO A 61 13.83 -7.93 0.72
CA PRO A 61 14.41 -7.07 -0.32
C PRO A 61 13.37 -6.21 -1.07
N ILE A 62 12.18 -6.76 -1.35
CA ILE A 62 11.13 -6.01 -2.05
C ILE A 62 10.47 -4.98 -1.12
N HIS A 63 10.34 -5.28 0.17
CA HIS A 63 9.85 -4.37 1.20
C HIS A 63 10.73 -3.10 1.25
N GLU A 64 12.06 -3.24 1.25
CA GLU A 64 12.99 -2.10 1.20
C GLU A 64 12.87 -1.29 -0.10
N LEU A 65 12.67 -1.97 -1.24
CA LEU A 65 12.39 -1.28 -2.51
C LEU A 65 11.05 -0.53 -2.46
N GLY A 66 10.07 -1.06 -1.74
CA GLY A 66 8.77 -0.44 -1.48
C GLY A 66 8.90 0.83 -0.66
N HIS A 67 9.75 0.85 0.38
CA HIS A 67 10.08 2.07 1.13
C HIS A 67 10.62 3.17 0.22
N ASN A 68 11.51 2.87 -0.73
CA ASN A 68 12.00 3.84 -1.73
C ASN A 68 10.88 4.40 -2.65
N GLN A 69 9.69 3.78 -2.68
CA GLN A 69 8.54 4.25 -3.46
C GLN A 69 7.47 4.98 -2.65
N GLN A 70 7.49 4.89 -1.32
CA GLN A 70 6.59 5.64 -0.45
C GLN A 70 6.76 7.15 -0.68
N ARG A 71 5.66 7.91 -0.59
CA ARG A 71 5.68 9.37 -0.73
C ARG A 71 4.87 10.03 0.38
N SER A 72 5.45 11.06 0.99
CA SER A 72 4.86 11.79 2.12
C SER A 72 3.44 12.32 1.88
N CYS A 73 3.04 12.54 0.63
CA CYS A 73 1.72 13.04 0.25
C CYS A 73 0.58 12.03 0.46
N TRP A 74 0.87 10.73 0.54
CA TRP A 74 -0.14 9.69 0.80
C TRP A 74 0.22 8.76 1.97
N GLU A 75 1.35 8.99 2.64
CA GLU A 75 1.72 8.26 3.85
C GLU A 75 1.18 8.95 5.11
N PHE A 76 0.81 8.17 6.12
CA PHE A 76 0.31 8.61 7.42
C PHE A 76 1.22 8.05 8.53
N PRO A 77 2.47 8.55 8.66
CA PRO A 77 3.39 8.08 9.70
C PRO A 77 2.86 8.41 11.10
N PRO A 78 3.07 7.54 12.11
CA PRO A 78 3.84 6.30 12.02
C PRO A 78 3.06 5.10 11.48
N ASN A 79 1.73 5.20 11.37
CA ASN A 79 0.83 4.07 11.08
C ASN A 79 1.17 3.32 9.79
N THR A 80 1.52 4.06 8.73
CA THR A 80 1.78 3.48 7.41
C THR A 80 3.25 3.27 7.06
N THR A 81 4.19 3.73 7.91
CA THR A 81 5.64 3.69 7.64
C THR A 81 6.07 2.28 7.21
N GLU A 82 5.63 1.26 7.96
CA GLU A 82 5.92 -0.15 7.70
C GLU A 82 4.73 -0.90 7.06
N ALA A 83 3.69 -0.19 6.63
CA ALA A 83 2.48 -0.79 6.07
C ALA A 83 2.51 -0.76 4.53
N THR A 84 2.50 0.42 3.93
CA THR A 84 2.28 0.58 2.49
C THR A 84 3.46 0.11 1.64
N CYS A 85 4.68 0.11 2.18
CA CYS A 85 5.85 -0.51 1.54
C CYS A 85 5.60 -1.99 1.20
N ASN A 86 4.81 -2.71 2.02
CA ASN A 86 4.45 -4.10 1.77
C ASN A 86 3.51 -4.30 0.58
N LEU A 87 2.86 -3.25 0.05
CA LEU A 87 2.10 -3.36 -1.20
C LEU A 87 3.00 -3.81 -2.35
N TRP A 88 4.24 -3.35 -2.39
CA TRP A 88 5.22 -3.80 -3.37
C TRP A 88 5.61 -5.26 -3.17
N SER A 89 5.78 -5.68 -1.92
CA SER A 89 6.06 -7.09 -1.60
C SER A 89 4.93 -7.98 -2.11
N VAL A 90 3.67 -7.66 -1.78
CA VAL A 90 2.53 -8.44 -2.30
C VAL A 90 2.48 -8.39 -3.82
N TYR A 91 2.56 -7.20 -4.43
CA TYR A 91 2.44 -7.02 -5.87
C TYR A 91 3.46 -7.83 -6.67
N VAL A 92 4.73 -7.78 -6.28
CA VAL A 92 5.80 -8.50 -7.00
C VAL A 92 5.67 -10.01 -6.83
N HIS A 93 5.26 -10.50 -5.64
CA HIS A 93 5.04 -11.93 -5.46
C HIS A 93 3.93 -12.43 -6.38
N GLU A 94 2.81 -11.70 -6.48
CA GLU A 94 1.69 -12.10 -7.34
C GLU A 94 2.01 -11.97 -8.82
N THR A 95 2.55 -10.83 -9.25
CA THR A 95 2.64 -10.47 -10.68
C THR A 95 3.93 -10.88 -11.36
N VAL A 96 5.01 -11.08 -10.59
CA VAL A 96 6.33 -11.44 -11.13
C VAL A 96 6.70 -12.87 -10.76
N PHE A 97 6.49 -13.26 -9.51
CA PHE A 97 6.88 -14.60 -9.05
C PHE A 97 5.78 -15.65 -9.22
N GLY A 98 4.52 -15.23 -9.44
CA GLY A 98 3.38 -16.15 -9.49
C GLY A 98 3.11 -16.83 -8.15
N ILE A 99 3.53 -16.22 -7.05
CA ILE A 99 3.33 -16.70 -5.68
C ILE A 99 2.09 -16.02 -5.12
N ASN A 100 1.10 -16.82 -4.71
CA ASN A 100 -0.09 -16.31 -4.03
C ASN A 100 0.33 -15.60 -2.73
N ARG A 101 -0.28 -14.44 -2.44
CA ARG A 101 0.01 -13.62 -1.26
C ARG A 101 -0.01 -14.40 0.05
N ASP A 102 -0.89 -15.39 0.19
CA ASP A 102 -1.03 -16.22 1.39
C ASP A 102 0.24 -17.04 1.70
N LYS A 103 1.03 -17.33 0.66
CA LYS A 103 2.32 -18.04 0.73
C LYS A 103 3.52 -17.10 0.65
N ALA A 104 3.32 -15.82 0.34
CA ALA A 104 4.40 -14.86 0.18
C ALA A 104 5.03 -14.44 1.53
N HIS A 105 4.22 -14.38 2.60
CA HIS A 105 4.69 -14.08 3.95
C HIS A 105 3.74 -14.64 5.00
N SER A 106 4.26 -15.08 6.14
CA SER A 106 3.45 -15.72 7.18
C SER A 106 2.36 -14.81 7.76
N ALA A 107 2.52 -13.50 7.68
CA ALA A 107 1.52 -12.51 8.10
C ALA A 107 0.41 -12.26 7.05
N MET A 108 0.60 -12.75 5.83
CA MET A 108 -0.38 -12.67 4.73
C MET A 108 -1.25 -13.92 4.60
N ASP A 109 -0.96 -14.96 5.40
CA ASP A 109 -1.82 -16.13 5.55
C ASP A 109 -3.27 -15.71 5.84
N SER A 110 -4.22 -16.33 5.13
CA SER A 110 -5.63 -15.94 5.14
C SER A 110 -6.25 -15.99 6.55
N ALA A 111 -5.95 -17.04 7.34
CA ALA A 111 -6.47 -17.17 8.69
C ALA A 111 -5.93 -16.06 9.61
N LYS A 112 -4.64 -15.75 9.51
CA LYS A 112 -4.01 -14.65 10.27
C LYS A 112 -4.55 -13.27 9.86
N ARG A 113 -4.78 -13.04 8.57
CA ARG A 113 -5.38 -11.78 8.09
C ARG A 113 -6.81 -11.61 8.62
N THR A 114 -7.66 -12.64 8.48
CA THR A 114 -9.03 -12.64 9.00
C THR A 114 -9.04 -12.42 10.51
N LYS A 115 -8.18 -13.12 11.25
CA LYS A 115 -8.04 -12.92 12.69
C LYS A 115 -7.62 -11.49 13.03
N ARG A 116 -6.65 -10.92 12.32
CA ARG A 116 -6.19 -9.53 12.55
C ARG A 116 -7.31 -8.51 12.37
N VAL A 117 -8.12 -8.65 11.32
CA VAL A 117 -9.27 -7.77 11.07
C VAL A 117 -10.30 -7.92 12.20
N LYS A 118 -10.61 -9.15 12.59
CA LYS A 118 -11.54 -9.45 13.69
C LYS A 118 -11.06 -8.83 15.00
N ASP A 119 -9.81 -9.09 15.39
CA ASP A 119 -9.22 -8.57 16.63
C ASP A 119 -9.21 -7.03 16.64
N TYR A 120 -8.94 -6.38 15.51
CA TYR A 120 -8.99 -4.92 15.40
C TYR A 120 -10.40 -4.36 15.59
N ILE A 121 -11.41 -5.03 15.01
CA ILE A 121 -12.82 -4.68 15.16
C ILE A 121 -13.28 -4.84 16.61
N GLU A 122 -13.00 -5.99 17.22
CA GLU A 122 -13.36 -6.31 18.61
C GLU A 122 -12.62 -5.42 19.61
N GLY A 123 -11.39 -5.02 19.29
CA GLY A 123 -10.60 -4.05 20.05
C GLY A 123 -11.10 -2.60 19.95
N GLY A 124 -12.24 -2.36 19.29
CA GLY A 124 -12.89 -1.05 19.20
C GLY A 124 -12.34 -0.15 18.10
N ARG A 125 -11.62 -0.71 17.11
CA ARG A 125 -11.08 0.04 15.95
C ARG A 125 -10.24 1.25 16.36
N LYS A 126 -9.46 1.11 17.43
CA LYS A 126 -8.60 2.18 17.94
C LYS A 126 -7.56 2.55 16.88
N PHE A 127 -7.53 3.81 16.46
CA PHE A 127 -6.59 4.29 15.45
C PHE A 127 -5.12 4.03 15.84
N SER A 128 -4.78 4.07 17.14
CA SER A 128 -3.45 3.71 17.65
C SER A 128 -3.03 2.27 17.35
N SER A 129 -3.99 1.36 17.17
CA SER A 129 -3.78 -0.05 16.82
C SER A 129 -3.83 -0.31 15.31
N TRP A 130 -4.14 0.71 14.50
CA TRP A 130 -4.10 0.66 13.04
C TRP A 130 -2.67 0.91 12.55
N SER A 131 -1.79 -0.08 12.64
CA SER A 131 -0.38 0.07 12.25
C SER A 131 0.14 -1.15 11.49
N VAL A 132 1.21 -0.96 10.71
CA VAL A 132 1.96 -2.02 10.01
C VAL A 132 1.02 -2.97 9.26
N TRP A 133 0.82 -4.18 9.80
CA TRP A 133 0.00 -5.23 9.22
C TRP A 133 -1.51 -4.94 9.28
N THR A 134 -2.00 -4.34 10.36
CA THR A 134 -3.41 -3.95 10.48
C THR A 134 -3.73 -2.81 9.53
N ALA A 135 -2.80 -1.86 9.39
CA ALA A 135 -2.92 -0.80 8.40
C ALA A 135 -2.89 -1.34 6.97
N LEU A 136 -2.01 -2.30 6.68
CA LEU A 136 -1.90 -2.94 5.37
C LEU A 136 -3.22 -3.58 4.93
N GLU A 137 -3.97 -4.21 5.84
CA GLU A 137 -5.27 -4.84 5.50
C GLU A 137 -6.25 -3.87 4.82
N THR A 138 -6.27 -2.59 5.23
CA THR A 138 -7.10 -1.57 4.60
C THR A 138 -6.79 -1.43 3.10
N TYR A 139 -5.50 -1.44 2.74
CA TYR A 139 -5.07 -1.32 1.35
C TYR A 139 -5.25 -2.62 0.57
N ILE A 140 -5.05 -3.77 1.23
CA ILE A 140 -5.24 -5.07 0.59
C ILE A 140 -6.72 -5.32 0.29
N GLN A 141 -7.66 -4.94 1.16
CA GLN A 141 -9.10 -5.03 0.87
C GLN A 141 -9.51 -4.14 -0.32
N LEU A 142 -8.94 -2.93 -0.43
CA LEU A 142 -9.13 -2.08 -1.59
C LEU A 142 -8.57 -2.74 -2.87
N GLN A 143 -7.41 -3.36 -2.77
CA GLN A 143 -6.81 -4.12 -3.88
C GLN A 143 -7.67 -5.34 -4.25
N GLU A 144 -8.21 -6.07 -3.30
CA GLU A 144 -9.06 -7.25 -3.54
C GLU A 144 -10.37 -6.85 -4.25
N LYS A 145 -10.92 -5.68 -3.90
CA LYS A 145 -12.16 -5.18 -4.50
C LYS A 145 -11.97 -4.56 -5.88
N PHE A 146 -10.90 -3.80 -6.09
CA PHE A 146 -10.73 -2.95 -7.29
C PHE A 146 -9.52 -3.29 -8.16
N GLY A 147 -8.70 -4.26 -7.73
CA GLY A 147 -7.49 -4.68 -8.42
C GLY A 147 -6.31 -3.71 -8.27
N TRP A 148 -5.15 -4.14 -8.75
CA TRP A 148 -3.90 -3.36 -8.70
C TRP A 148 -3.98 -2.06 -9.53
N ASP A 149 -4.77 -2.04 -10.59
CA ASP A 149 -4.95 -0.85 -11.44
C ASP A 149 -5.59 0.32 -10.69
N ALA A 150 -6.45 0.07 -9.70
CA ALA A 150 -7.01 1.13 -8.87
C ALA A 150 -5.94 1.83 -8.03
N LEU A 151 -5.04 1.06 -7.41
CA LEU A 151 -3.90 1.62 -6.67
C LEU A 151 -2.96 2.42 -7.58
N LYS A 152 -2.67 1.90 -8.79
CA LYS A 152 -1.87 2.62 -9.78
C LYS A 152 -2.51 3.94 -10.20
N LYS A 153 -3.84 3.98 -10.42
CA LYS A 153 -4.58 5.22 -10.70
C LYS A 153 -4.48 6.23 -9.56
N VAL A 154 -4.57 5.77 -8.31
CA VAL A 154 -4.41 6.63 -7.12
C VAL A 154 -3.01 7.23 -7.05
N PHE A 155 -1.95 6.41 -7.16
CA PHE A 155 -0.58 6.92 -7.13
C PHE A 155 -0.28 7.86 -8.31
N ALA A 156 -0.82 7.57 -9.50
CA ALA A 156 -0.74 8.46 -10.66
C ALA A 156 -1.41 9.82 -10.41
N ALA A 157 -2.56 9.84 -9.73
CA ALA A 157 -3.23 11.09 -9.35
C ALA A 157 -2.36 11.94 -8.41
N TYR A 158 -1.70 11.31 -7.43
CA TYR A 158 -0.77 12.00 -6.54
C TYR A 158 0.53 12.49 -7.20
N HIS A 159 0.95 11.92 -8.33
CA HIS A 159 2.06 12.49 -9.12
C HIS A 159 1.66 13.81 -9.80
N LYS A 160 0.37 14.00 -10.10
CA LYS A 160 -0.18 15.23 -10.71
C LYS A 160 -0.59 16.28 -9.67
N MET A 161 -0.70 15.90 -8.41
CA MET A 161 -1.14 16.77 -7.32
C MET A 161 -0.05 17.78 -6.93
N LYS A 162 -0.31 19.07 -7.15
CA LYS A 162 0.65 20.16 -6.86
C LYS A 162 0.69 20.56 -5.39
N LYS A 163 -0.44 20.45 -4.69
CA LYS A 163 -0.59 20.80 -3.28
C LYS A 163 -1.29 19.67 -2.56
N PHE A 164 -0.74 19.24 -1.44
CA PHE A 164 -1.31 18.22 -0.56
C PHE A 164 -1.12 18.67 0.90
N PRO A 165 -2.02 18.26 1.79
CA PRO A 165 -1.91 18.61 3.21
C PRO A 165 -0.68 17.95 3.85
N LYS A 166 -0.19 18.56 4.94
CA LYS A 166 0.93 18.01 5.73
C LYS A 166 0.45 17.11 6.86
N GLY A 167 -0.67 17.46 7.51
CA GLY A 167 -1.26 16.71 8.62
C GLY A 167 -1.88 15.38 8.18
N ASN A 168 -1.74 14.33 9.00
CA ASN A 168 -2.32 13.03 8.71
C ASN A 168 -3.85 13.06 8.58
N PRO A 169 -4.62 13.73 9.46
CA PRO A 169 -6.08 13.76 9.34
C PRO A 169 -6.53 14.28 7.97
N GLU A 170 -5.93 15.37 7.49
CA GLU A 170 -6.27 15.96 6.20
C GLU A 170 -5.78 15.08 5.03
N LYS A 171 -4.59 14.49 5.13
CA LYS A 171 -4.09 13.56 4.09
C LYS A 171 -5.00 12.33 3.95
N MET A 172 -5.52 11.81 5.05
CA MET A 172 -6.45 10.68 5.04
C MET A 172 -7.78 11.02 4.35
N LYS A 173 -8.30 12.25 4.56
CA LYS A 173 -9.46 12.75 3.80
C LYS A 173 -9.15 12.79 2.31
N VAL A 174 -8.05 13.45 1.93
CA VAL A 174 -7.61 13.56 0.52
C VAL A 174 -7.39 12.18 -0.11
N TYR A 175 -6.85 11.21 0.64
CA TYR A 175 -6.69 9.85 0.17
C TYR A 175 -8.04 9.17 -0.09
N ALA A 176 -8.99 9.30 0.85
CA ALA A 176 -10.33 8.76 0.69
C ALA A 176 -11.05 9.33 -0.54
N GLU A 177 -10.96 10.64 -0.78
CA GLU A 177 -11.48 11.29 -1.98
C GLU A 177 -10.75 10.83 -3.24
N THR A 178 -9.41 10.82 -3.22
CA THR A 178 -8.59 10.43 -4.38
C THR A 178 -8.89 9.00 -4.81
N PHE A 179 -8.97 8.07 -3.86
CA PHE A 179 -9.35 6.69 -4.12
C PHE A 179 -10.79 6.61 -4.64
N SER A 180 -11.73 7.28 -3.97
CA SER A 180 -13.14 7.31 -4.38
C SER A 180 -13.31 7.76 -5.84
N LYS A 181 -12.58 8.82 -6.24
CA LYS A 181 -12.56 9.29 -7.64
C LYS A 181 -11.93 8.29 -8.58
N ALA A 182 -10.82 7.65 -8.19
CA ALA A 182 -10.13 6.67 -9.02
C ALA A 182 -10.98 5.44 -9.36
N VAL A 183 -11.92 5.08 -8.47
CA VAL A 183 -12.83 3.94 -8.66
C VAL A 183 -14.29 4.33 -8.95
N GLY A 184 -14.59 5.63 -9.03
CA GLY A 184 -15.95 6.12 -9.31
C GLY A 184 -16.98 5.82 -8.21
N MET A 185 -16.56 5.70 -6.95
CA MET A 185 -17.41 5.21 -5.86
C MET A 185 -17.08 5.86 -4.53
N ASN A 186 -18.09 6.17 -3.73
CA ASN A 186 -17.86 6.80 -2.44
C ASN A 186 -17.34 5.77 -1.41
N LEU A 187 -16.03 5.83 -1.12
CA LEU A 187 -15.36 4.95 -0.17
C LEU A 187 -15.28 5.52 1.25
N THR A 188 -15.88 6.68 1.54
CA THR A 188 -15.78 7.28 2.88
C THR A 188 -16.35 6.39 3.98
N GLY A 189 -17.40 5.62 3.68
CA GLY A 189 -17.93 4.60 4.61
C GLY A 189 -16.93 3.50 4.93
N PHE A 190 -16.20 3.01 3.92
CA PHE A 190 -15.15 2.00 4.08
C PHE A 190 -14.01 2.51 4.98
N PHE A 191 -13.51 3.72 4.74
CA PHE A 191 -12.45 4.29 5.57
C PHE A 191 -12.90 4.57 7.01
N LYS A 192 -14.15 5.03 7.20
CA LYS A 192 -14.76 5.16 8.54
C LYS A 192 -14.82 3.82 9.27
N ALA A 193 -15.15 2.73 8.58
CA ALA A 193 -15.18 1.38 9.16
C ALA A 193 -13.79 0.91 9.64
N TRP A 194 -12.72 1.46 9.08
CA TRP A 194 -11.34 1.26 9.50
C TRP A 194 -10.88 2.22 10.62
N GLY A 195 -11.77 3.05 11.15
CA GLY A 195 -11.46 3.98 12.24
C GLY A 195 -10.89 5.33 11.79
N TRP A 196 -10.99 5.67 10.49
CA TRP A 196 -10.58 6.98 9.99
C TRP A 196 -11.62 8.05 10.34
N THR A 197 -11.17 9.17 10.90
CA THR A 197 -12.04 10.32 11.19
C THR A 197 -12.30 11.13 9.92
N ILE A 198 -13.44 10.89 9.28
CA ILE A 198 -13.91 11.63 8.11
C ILE A 198 -15.23 12.32 8.47
N GLU A 199 -15.29 13.65 8.43
CA GLU A 199 -16.51 14.37 8.80
C GLU A 199 -17.63 14.14 7.79
N GLN A 200 -18.89 14.24 8.25
CA GLN A 200 -20.07 14.02 7.40
C GLN A 200 -20.11 14.96 6.19
N GLN A 201 -19.70 16.21 6.36
CA GLN A 201 -19.59 17.18 5.27
C GLN A 201 -18.70 16.67 4.13
N TYR A 202 -17.63 15.95 4.46
CA TYR A 202 -16.70 15.41 3.47
C TYR A 202 -17.28 14.19 2.75
N THR A 203 -18.02 13.34 3.47
CA THR A 203 -18.82 12.26 2.85
C THR A 203 -19.82 12.81 1.83
N LEU A 204 -20.53 13.89 2.17
CA LEU A 204 -21.47 14.55 1.26
C LEU A 204 -20.76 15.16 0.05
N TYR A 205 -19.64 15.84 0.28
CA TYR A 205 -18.81 16.41 -0.78
C TYR A 205 -18.33 15.35 -1.78
N VAL A 206 -17.77 14.24 -1.31
CA VAL A 206 -17.34 13.13 -2.19
C VAL A 206 -18.53 12.54 -2.96
N THR A 207 -19.69 12.41 -2.32
CA THR A 207 -20.92 11.94 -2.99
C THR A 207 -21.33 12.86 -4.14
N LEU A 208 -21.35 14.17 -3.89
CA LEU A 208 -21.71 15.17 -4.90
C LEU A 208 -20.73 15.16 -6.07
N LEU A 209 -19.42 15.14 -5.78
CA LEU A 209 -18.37 15.05 -6.78
C LEU A 209 -18.52 13.82 -7.70
N LEU A 210 -18.92 12.68 -7.15
CA LEU A 210 -19.09 11.48 -7.96
C LEU A 210 -20.33 11.58 -8.84
N LYS A 211 -21.43 12.14 -8.34
CA LYS A 211 -22.63 12.41 -9.16
C LYS A 211 -22.35 13.35 -10.33
N THR A 212 -21.47 14.34 -10.15
CA THR A 212 -21.08 15.25 -11.24
C THR A 212 -20.09 14.62 -12.23
N ASN A 213 -19.42 13.52 -11.86
CA ASN A 213 -18.46 12.81 -12.71
C ASN A 213 -19.05 11.55 -13.38
N ILE A 214 -20.28 11.14 -13.02
CA ILE A 214 -21.03 10.11 -13.72
C ILE A 214 -21.77 10.81 -14.88
N PRO A 215 -21.45 10.55 -16.16
CA PRO A 215 -22.39 10.87 -17.24
C PRO A 215 -23.69 10.14 -16.92
N ASN A 216 -24.81 10.86 -16.94
CA ASN A 216 -26.18 10.56 -16.47
C ASN A 216 -26.81 9.16 -16.71
N HIS A 217 -26.07 8.06 -16.62
CA HIS A 217 -26.56 6.70 -16.75
C HIS A 217 -25.79 5.81 -15.77
N TYR A 218 -26.51 4.93 -15.08
CA TYR A 218 -26.06 3.95 -14.08
C TYR A 218 -25.97 4.44 -12.63
N SER A 219 -27.05 4.19 -11.89
CA SER A 219 -27.04 4.12 -10.42
C SER A 219 -26.61 2.71 -9.99
N VAL A 220 -25.84 2.62 -8.90
CA VAL A 220 -25.47 1.34 -8.28
C VAL A 220 -25.77 1.43 -6.78
N SER A 221 -26.77 0.67 -6.36
CA SER A 221 -26.94 0.19 -4.99
C SER A 221 -26.25 -1.17 -4.89
N CYS A 222 -25.39 -1.35 -3.89
CA CYS A 222 -25.29 -2.55 -3.04
C CYS A 222 -23.95 -2.54 -2.30
N TYR A 223 -24.01 -2.24 -1.00
CA TYR A 223 -22.92 -2.46 -0.05
C TYR A 223 -23.50 -3.04 1.25
N MET A 224 -23.63 -4.36 1.29
CA MET A 224 -23.36 -5.21 2.45
C MET A 224 -22.57 -6.42 1.96
#